data_AF-A0A662YP81-F1
#
_entry.id   AF-A0A662YP81-F1
#
_cell.length_a   1.000
_cell.length_b   1.000
_cell.length_c   1.000
_cell.angle_alpha   90.00
_cell.angle_beta   90.00
_cell.angle_gamma   90.00
#
_symmetry.space_group_name_H-M   'P 1'
#
loop_
_entity.id
_entity.type
_entity.pdbx_description
1 polymer ?
#
loop_
_entity_poly.entity_id
_entity_poly.type
_entity_poly.pdbx_seq_one_letter_code
_entity_poly.pdbx_strand_id
1 'polypeptide(L)'
;MNLDPSNFPGVKLRPKVSLRSYGSREGSVSGRSGESSPVPMGSHPRRGLVNGSRESTGYLEELEKERSLLLAELEKEEKEKDWYYAQLQNLTKRIDSFPLTENFSLQTDMTRRQLEYEARQIRAAMEEQLGTCQDMEKRAQARVTRIQQIEKDMLRIRQHLQAQTAESEKTSQSKHDPPSRDAERQNEGGQAAAELGMGTTGCGQVEMVYSLLSMLGTHDKDDMSRTLLAMSSSQDSCIAMRQSGCLPLLIQLLHGNDKDSVLLGNSRGSKEARARASAALHNIIHSQPDDKRGRREIRVLHLLEQIRAYCETCWEWQEAHERGVDQDKNPMPSPVEHQICPAVCVLMKLSFDEEHRHAMNELGGLQAIGELLQVDCEMYGLTNDHYSVTLRRYAGMALTNLTFGDVANKESTLKSVLSALWNLSAHCTENKADICAVDGALAFLVSTLTYRSQTNTLAIIESGGGILRNVSSLIATNEDHRYCEKKTPCRRFCSI
;
A
#
# COMPACT_ATOMS: atom_id res chain seq x y z
N MET A 1 0.00 42.04 31.37
CA MET A 1 1.25 41.47 31.93
C MET A 1 2.17 41.19 30.76
N ASN A 2 3.20 42.03 30.58
CA ASN A 2 4.24 41.86 29.55
C ASN A 2 5.09 40.64 29.89
N LEU A 3 5.30 39.73 28.94
CA LEU A 3 6.36 38.71 29.01
C LEU A 3 7.04 38.56 27.64
N ASP A 4 8.35 38.64 27.72
CA ASP A 4 9.41 38.72 26.72
C ASP A 4 9.50 37.45 25.84
N PRO A 5 9.66 37.53 24.50
CA PRO A 5 9.73 36.36 23.61
C PRO A 5 11.13 35.71 23.51
N SER A 6 12.05 35.98 24.44
CA SER A 6 13.44 35.56 24.34
C SER A 6 13.81 34.40 25.28
N ASN A 7 13.21 33.21 25.09
CA ASN A 7 13.81 31.97 25.61
C ASN A 7 13.28 30.68 24.94
N PHE A 8 13.82 30.33 23.79
CA PHE A 8 13.83 28.94 23.28
C PHE A 8 15.13 28.70 22.51
N PRO A 9 15.88 27.61 22.77
CA PRO A 9 17.12 27.32 22.07
C PRO A 9 16.83 26.83 20.65
N GLY A 10 16.84 27.78 19.70
CA GLY A 10 16.76 27.49 18.27
C GLY A 10 18.03 26.81 17.75
N VAL A 11 17.83 25.76 16.96
CA VAL A 11 18.88 25.07 16.18
C VAL A 11 19.54 26.07 15.24
N LYS A 12 20.82 26.37 15.46
CA LYS A 12 21.64 27.20 14.57
C LYS A 12 22.01 26.41 13.32
N LEU A 13 21.34 26.66 12.20
CA LEU A 13 21.84 26.30 10.88
C LEU A 13 22.88 27.34 10.44
N ARG A 14 24.03 26.84 9.97
CA ARG A 14 25.19 27.62 9.56
C ARG A 14 25.00 28.06 8.09
N PRO A 15 25.06 29.35 7.73
CA PRO A 15 24.94 29.75 6.33
C PRO A 15 26.28 29.59 5.60
N LYS A 16 26.26 29.01 4.39
CA LYS A 16 27.36 29.12 3.42
C LYS A 16 26.88 29.85 2.15
N VAL A 17 27.43 31.05 2.03
CA VAL A 17 27.71 31.90 0.85
C VAL A 17 27.04 31.55 -0.49
N SER A 18 26.24 32.53 -0.95
CA SER A 18 25.68 32.68 -2.29
C SER A 18 26.74 32.98 -3.35
N LEU A 19 26.67 32.31 -4.51
CA LEU A 19 27.25 32.82 -5.75
C LEU A 19 26.13 33.15 -6.74
N ARG A 20 26.23 34.36 -7.30
CA ARG A 20 25.22 35.10 -8.07
C ARG A 20 24.88 34.47 -9.42
N SER A 21 23.61 34.66 -9.76
CA SER A 21 23.01 34.63 -11.09
C SER A 21 23.39 35.85 -11.94
N TYR A 22 23.66 35.60 -13.23
CA TYR A 22 23.35 36.44 -14.41
C TYR A 22 22.88 35.43 -15.47
N GLY A 23 21.80 35.53 -16.23
CA GLY A 23 21.02 36.66 -16.74
C GLY A 23 20.85 36.44 -18.26
N SER A 24 19.61 36.17 -18.69
CA SER A 24 19.05 35.99 -20.05
C SER A 24 19.81 36.51 -21.28
N ARG A 25 19.70 35.84 -22.46
CA ARG A 25 18.64 36.01 -23.50
C ARG A 25 19.05 35.41 -24.86
N GLU A 26 18.05 35.23 -25.72
CA GLU A 26 17.95 34.59 -27.05
C GLU A 26 18.98 34.98 -28.13
N GLY A 27 19.19 34.08 -29.13
CA GLY A 27 19.81 34.40 -30.42
C GLY A 27 20.16 33.17 -31.27
N SER A 28 19.53 33.04 -32.44
CA SER A 28 19.59 31.90 -33.36
C SER A 28 20.79 31.87 -34.33
N VAL A 29 21.05 30.65 -34.85
CA VAL A 29 21.71 30.20 -36.10
C VAL A 29 23.15 30.60 -36.47
N SER A 30 24.00 29.56 -36.56
CA SER A 30 24.96 29.19 -37.65
C SER A 30 26.03 28.31 -36.98
N GLY A 31 26.49 27.15 -37.43
CA GLY A 31 26.50 26.46 -38.70
C GLY A 31 27.81 25.66 -38.73
N ARG A 32 27.71 24.36 -39.01
CA ARG A 32 28.77 23.43 -39.47
C ARG A 32 29.62 22.62 -38.45
N SER A 33 29.48 21.31 -38.64
CA SER A 33 30.52 20.27 -38.71
C SER A 33 30.92 19.55 -37.42
N GLY A 34 30.53 18.27 -37.36
CA GLY A 34 30.98 17.28 -36.39
C GLY A 34 30.15 16.01 -36.54
N GLU A 35 30.50 15.21 -37.55
CA GLU A 35 29.83 13.99 -37.96
C GLU A 35 29.67 12.96 -36.83
N SER A 36 28.46 12.40 -36.78
CA SER A 36 28.12 11.09 -36.28
C SER A 36 29.00 9.99 -36.89
N SER A 37 29.55 9.10 -36.06
CA SER A 37 29.78 7.72 -36.46
C SER A 37 29.82 6.73 -35.30
N PRO A 38 29.51 5.45 -35.59
CA PRO A 38 28.94 4.49 -34.66
C PRO A 38 30.00 3.67 -33.93
N VAL A 39 29.53 3.01 -32.87
CA VAL A 39 30.26 1.98 -32.12
C VAL A 39 30.66 0.83 -33.05
N PRO A 40 31.93 0.40 -33.11
CA PRO A 40 32.30 -0.90 -33.62
C PRO A 40 32.48 -1.89 -32.46
N MET A 41 31.70 -2.97 -32.53
CA MET A 41 32.01 -4.25 -31.88
C MET A 41 33.35 -4.79 -32.39
N GLY A 42 34.17 -5.29 -31.45
CA GLY A 42 35.16 -6.32 -31.70
C GLY A 42 36.57 -5.84 -32.07
N SER A 43 37.51 -5.97 -31.12
CA SER A 43 38.85 -6.49 -31.40
C SER A 43 39.60 -6.78 -30.10
N HIS A 44 39.92 -8.06 -29.89
CA HIS A 44 40.87 -8.51 -28.88
C HIS A 44 42.29 -8.04 -29.24
N PRO A 45 43.10 -7.53 -28.30
CA PRO A 45 44.54 -7.54 -28.47
C PRO A 45 45.11 -8.85 -27.93
N ARG A 46 45.60 -9.71 -28.84
CA ARG A 46 46.59 -10.74 -28.47
C ARG A 46 47.90 -10.04 -28.15
N ARG A 47 48.35 -10.11 -26.89
CA ARG A 47 49.75 -9.91 -26.52
C ARG A 47 50.15 -10.87 -25.41
N GLY A 48 51.22 -11.62 -25.66
CA GLY A 48 52.20 -12.07 -24.67
C GLY A 48 51.70 -12.99 -23.54
N LEU A 49 51.77 -14.29 -23.80
CA LEU A 49 51.73 -15.34 -22.78
C LEU A 49 52.95 -15.19 -21.85
N VAL A 50 52.81 -14.48 -20.72
CA VAL A 50 53.46 -14.65 -19.40
C VAL A 50 52.80 -13.63 -18.44
N ASN A 51 52.03 -14.10 -17.44
CA ASN A 51 51.39 -13.38 -16.29
C ASN A 51 49.86 -13.25 -16.20
N GLY A 52 49.06 -14.14 -16.81
CA GLY A 52 47.59 -14.11 -16.64
C GLY A 52 47.08 -14.24 -15.18
N SER A 53 47.85 -14.89 -14.30
CA SER A 53 47.52 -15.02 -12.87
C SER A 53 47.68 -13.70 -12.10
N ARG A 54 48.67 -12.87 -12.46
CA ARG A 54 48.97 -11.61 -11.75
C ARG A 54 47.98 -10.49 -12.10
N GLU A 55 47.52 -10.46 -13.35
CA GLU A 55 46.48 -9.53 -13.83
C GLU A 55 45.09 -9.88 -13.29
N SER A 56 44.75 -11.18 -13.25
CA SER A 56 43.48 -11.66 -12.68
C SER A 56 43.38 -11.40 -11.17
N THR A 57 44.51 -11.46 -10.46
CA THR A 57 44.59 -11.16 -9.02
C THR A 57 44.42 -9.65 -8.76
N GLY A 58 45.03 -8.78 -9.57
CA GLY A 58 44.86 -7.33 -9.46
C GLY A 58 43.43 -6.87 -9.75
N TYR A 59 42.80 -7.43 -10.78
CA TYR A 59 41.39 -7.13 -11.12
C TYR A 59 40.41 -7.59 -10.04
N LEU A 60 40.68 -8.72 -9.38
CA LEU A 60 39.89 -9.19 -8.23
C LEU A 60 39.99 -8.23 -7.03
N GLU A 61 41.18 -7.68 -6.76
CA GLU A 61 41.36 -6.67 -5.70
C GLU A 61 40.62 -5.36 -6.02
N GLU A 62 40.57 -4.94 -7.28
CA GLU A 62 39.79 -3.77 -7.72
C GLU A 62 38.28 -3.98 -7.52
N LEU A 63 37.76 -5.16 -7.87
CA LEU A 63 36.36 -5.54 -7.64
C LEU A 63 36.03 -5.60 -6.14
N GLU A 64 36.92 -6.13 -5.30
CA GLU A 64 36.73 -6.15 -3.84
C GLU A 64 36.70 -4.74 -3.24
N LYS A 65 37.56 -3.82 -3.74
CA LYS A 65 37.53 -2.40 -3.36
C LYS A 65 36.24 -1.72 -3.79
N GLU A 66 35.78 -1.94 -5.01
CA GLU A 66 34.52 -1.37 -5.52
C GLU A 66 33.32 -1.86 -4.70
N ARG A 67 33.23 -3.17 -4.42
CA ARG A 67 32.19 -3.74 -3.55
C ARG A 67 32.19 -3.10 -2.16
N SER A 68 33.37 -2.94 -1.57
CA SER A 68 33.52 -2.35 -0.23
C SER A 68 33.08 -0.89 -0.20
N LEU A 69 33.40 -0.12 -1.25
CA LEU A 69 32.96 1.28 -1.38
C LEU A 69 31.43 1.38 -1.52
N LEU A 70 30.82 0.55 -2.37
CA LEU A 70 29.36 0.56 -2.56
C LEU A 70 28.60 0.18 -1.28
N LEU A 71 29.11 -0.78 -0.50
CA LEU A 71 28.55 -1.13 0.80
C LEU A 71 28.68 0.02 1.81
N ALA A 72 29.83 0.69 1.85
CA ALA A 72 30.05 1.84 2.73
C ALA A 72 29.14 3.03 2.38
N GLU A 73 28.90 3.28 1.09
CA GLU A 73 27.95 4.31 0.64
C GLU A 73 26.51 3.98 1.02
N LEU A 74 26.09 2.71 0.86
CA LEU A 74 24.76 2.25 1.29
C LEU A 74 24.58 2.41 2.80
N GLU A 75 25.56 1.98 3.59
CA GLU A 75 25.50 2.10 5.05
C GLU A 75 25.48 3.58 5.50
N LYS A 76 26.24 4.44 4.82
CA LYS A 76 26.25 5.87 5.11
C LYS A 76 24.88 6.50 4.84
N GLU A 77 24.29 6.23 3.68
CA GLU A 77 22.97 6.76 3.31
C GLU A 77 21.87 6.22 4.25
N GLU A 78 21.95 4.96 4.66
CA GLU A 78 21.04 4.35 5.62
C GLU A 78 21.12 5.02 7.00
N LYS A 79 22.34 5.27 7.52
CA LYS A 79 22.52 5.98 8.80
C LYS A 79 21.97 7.40 8.77
N GLU A 80 22.14 8.09 7.65
CA GLU A 80 21.60 9.45 7.47
C GLU A 80 20.08 9.43 7.41
N LYS A 81 19.49 8.46 6.69
CA LYS A 81 18.05 8.21 6.64
C LYS A 81 17.47 7.89 8.03
N ASP A 82 18.10 7.00 8.78
CA ASP A 82 17.69 6.63 10.15
C ASP A 82 17.71 7.83 11.09
N TRP A 83 18.69 8.73 10.93
CA TRP A 83 18.76 9.96 11.71
C TRP A 83 17.53 10.85 11.46
N TYR A 84 17.12 11.04 10.21
CA TYR A 84 15.90 11.80 9.88
C TYR A 84 14.63 11.13 10.41
N TYR A 85 14.50 9.81 10.25
CA TYR A 85 13.34 9.08 10.74
C TYR A 85 13.22 9.10 12.27
N ALA A 86 14.34 9.02 12.99
CA ALA A 86 14.33 9.14 14.45
C ALA A 86 13.82 10.51 14.91
N GLN A 87 14.20 11.60 14.23
CA GLN A 87 13.69 12.95 14.51
C GLN A 87 12.19 13.05 14.23
N LEU A 88 11.73 12.53 13.09
CA LEU A 88 10.31 12.53 12.73
C LEU A 88 9.47 11.71 13.73
N GLN A 89 9.95 10.54 14.14
CA GLN A 89 9.27 9.69 15.11
C GLN A 89 9.14 10.38 16.48
N ASN A 90 10.16 11.14 16.90
CA ASN A 90 10.08 11.93 18.13
C ASN A 90 8.98 13.01 18.05
N LEU A 91 8.89 13.71 16.93
CA LEU A 91 7.83 14.71 16.70
C LEU A 91 6.44 14.06 16.67
N THR A 92 6.28 12.93 15.99
CA THR A 92 5.01 12.18 15.96
C THR A 92 4.57 11.78 17.36
N LYS A 93 5.47 11.19 18.17
CA LYS A 93 5.17 10.84 19.58
C LYS A 93 4.72 12.04 20.40
N ARG A 94 5.33 13.21 20.17
CA ARG A 94 4.93 14.46 20.84
C ARG A 94 3.56 14.93 20.38
N ILE A 95 3.25 14.87 19.08
CA ILE A 95 1.94 15.23 18.51
C ILE A 95 0.84 14.31 19.04
N ASP A 96 1.11 13.00 19.15
CA ASP A 96 0.13 12.00 19.62
C ASP A 96 -0.10 12.05 21.13
N SER A 97 0.85 12.61 21.89
CA SER A 97 0.72 12.80 23.34
C SER A 97 -0.23 13.94 23.74
N PHE A 98 -0.72 14.74 22.79
CA PHE A 98 -1.67 15.81 23.09
C PHE A 98 -3.06 15.23 23.38
N PRO A 99 -3.73 15.65 24.47
CA PRO A 99 -5.01 15.09 24.87
C PRO A 99 -6.09 15.31 23.82
N LEU A 100 -6.77 14.22 23.45
CA LEU A 100 -8.02 14.22 22.67
C LEU A 100 -9.20 14.58 23.59
N THR A 101 -9.12 15.70 24.33
CA THR A 101 -10.22 16.16 25.19
C THR A 101 -11.27 16.91 24.38
N GLU A 102 -12.54 16.70 24.71
CA GLU A 102 -13.72 17.32 24.07
C GLU A 102 -13.72 18.86 24.11
N ASN A 103 -12.90 19.48 24.96
CA ASN A 103 -12.77 20.93 25.09
C ASN A 103 -11.56 21.46 24.29
N PHE A 104 -11.84 22.17 23.20
CA PHE A 104 -10.83 22.82 22.36
C PHE A 104 -10.03 23.88 23.15
N SER A 105 -8.70 23.76 23.16
CA SER A 105 -7.78 24.80 23.63
C SER A 105 -6.94 25.34 22.46
N LEU A 106 -6.99 26.66 22.24
CA LEU A 106 -6.23 27.32 21.19
C LEU A 106 -4.71 27.12 21.36
N GLN A 107 -4.23 27.06 22.61
CA GLN A 107 -2.82 26.88 22.92
C GLN A 107 -2.32 25.47 22.53
N THR A 108 -3.11 24.43 22.77
CA THR A 108 -2.77 23.06 22.36
C THR A 108 -2.82 22.90 20.84
N ASP A 109 -3.79 23.51 20.16
CA ASP A 109 -3.90 23.50 18.70
C ASP A 109 -2.71 24.22 18.03
N MET A 110 -2.33 25.40 18.54
CA MET A 110 -1.16 26.15 18.05
C MET A 110 0.14 25.36 18.25
N THR A 111 0.30 24.70 19.41
CA THR A 111 1.50 23.88 19.69
C THR A 111 1.57 22.66 18.77
N ARG A 112 0.42 22.03 18.50
CA ARG A 112 0.32 20.91 17.56
C ARG A 112 0.71 21.33 16.15
N ARG A 113 0.16 22.44 15.63
CA ARG A 113 0.52 22.98 14.31
C ARG A 113 2.00 23.34 14.18
N GLN A 114 2.62 23.81 15.26
CA GLN A 114 4.05 24.11 15.29
C GLN A 114 4.89 22.83 15.11
N LEU A 115 4.57 21.76 15.83
CA LEU A 115 5.25 20.47 15.69
C LEU A 115 5.06 19.86 14.29
N GLU A 116 3.87 20.01 13.70
CA GLU A 116 3.59 19.59 12.32
C GLU A 116 4.38 20.41 11.29
N TYR A 117 4.64 21.69 11.56
CA TYR A 117 5.50 22.53 10.73
C TYR A 117 6.96 22.08 10.82
N GLU A 118 7.46 21.78 12.02
CA GLU A 118 8.81 21.22 12.21
C GLU A 118 8.98 19.88 11.49
N ALA A 119 7.98 18.99 11.56
CA ALA A 119 8.01 17.72 10.84
C ALA A 119 8.06 17.91 9.31
N ARG A 120 7.38 18.94 8.78
CA ARG A 120 7.46 19.30 7.36
C ARG A 120 8.84 19.83 6.97
N GLN A 121 9.47 20.64 7.81
CA GLN A 121 10.83 21.13 7.58
C GLN A 121 11.85 19.98 7.55
N ILE A 122 11.73 19.01 8.46
CA ILE A 122 12.61 17.84 8.48
C ILE A 122 12.44 16.98 7.23
N ARG A 123 11.19 16.77 6.77
CA ARG A 123 10.92 16.05 5.51
C ARG A 123 11.53 16.77 4.29
N ALA A 124 11.37 18.10 4.20
CA ALA A 124 11.95 18.88 3.11
C ALA A 124 13.49 18.83 3.13
N ALA A 125 14.11 18.93 4.31
CA ALA A 125 15.55 18.82 4.45
C ALA A 125 16.08 17.41 4.08
N MET A 126 15.34 16.37 4.44
CA MET A 126 15.65 14.99 4.04
C MET A 126 15.62 14.84 2.52
N GLU A 127 14.59 15.37 1.86
CA GLU A 127 14.43 15.34 0.41
C GLU A 127 15.52 16.15 -0.31
N GLU A 128 15.95 17.28 0.25
CA GLU A 128 17.07 18.08 -0.30
C GLU A 128 18.41 17.35 -0.20
N GLN A 129 18.67 16.62 0.89
CA GLN A 129 19.95 15.93 1.10
C GLN A 129 20.02 14.56 0.43
N LEU A 130 18.95 13.77 0.51
CA LEU A 130 18.94 12.37 0.08
C LEU A 130 18.23 12.16 -1.27
N GLY A 131 17.48 13.16 -1.74
CA GLY A 131 16.59 13.06 -2.90
C GLY A 131 15.19 12.58 -2.50
N THR A 132 14.31 12.44 -3.50
CA THR A 132 12.98 11.87 -3.26
C THR A 132 13.09 10.42 -2.80
N CYS A 133 12.04 9.89 -2.16
CA CYS A 133 12.00 8.48 -1.76
C CYS A 133 12.26 7.53 -2.96
N GLN A 134 11.76 7.89 -4.15
CA GLN A 134 12.01 7.14 -5.38
C GLN A 134 13.47 7.22 -5.85
N ASP A 135 14.14 8.36 -5.66
CA ASP A 135 15.54 8.52 -6.05
C ASP A 135 16.48 7.71 -5.15
N MET A 136 16.21 7.72 -3.84
CA MET A 136 16.93 6.90 -2.87
C MET A 136 16.79 5.41 -3.20
N GLU A 137 15.57 4.94 -3.47
CA GLU A 137 15.29 3.55 -3.84
C GLU A 137 16.01 3.14 -5.13
N LYS A 138 15.90 3.94 -6.19
CA LYS A 138 16.61 3.69 -7.46
C LYS A 138 18.12 3.61 -7.27
N ARG A 139 18.68 4.52 -6.46
CA ARG A 139 20.11 4.56 -6.16
C ARG A 139 20.56 3.35 -5.36
N ALA A 140 19.80 2.98 -4.31
CA ALA A 140 20.06 1.78 -3.53
C ALA A 140 19.99 0.51 -4.39
N GLN A 141 18.94 0.37 -5.20
CA GLN A 141 18.74 -0.78 -6.09
C GLN A 141 19.87 -0.89 -7.13
N ALA A 142 20.31 0.22 -7.72
CA ALA A 142 21.43 0.24 -8.64
C ALA A 142 22.74 -0.21 -7.97
N ARG A 143 23.01 0.25 -6.74
CA ARG A 143 24.18 -0.16 -5.96
C ARG A 143 24.12 -1.64 -5.59
N VAL A 144 22.98 -2.15 -5.12
CA VAL A 144 22.79 -3.59 -4.81
C VAL A 144 22.97 -4.46 -6.05
N THR A 145 22.40 -4.06 -7.19
CA THR A 145 22.54 -4.78 -8.46
C THR A 145 24.01 -4.83 -8.89
N ARG A 146 24.75 -3.72 -8.74
CA ARG A 146 26.19 -3.69 -9.03
C ARG A 146 26.99 -4.58 -8.08
N ILE A 147 26.68 -4.60 -6.79
CA ILE A 147 27.32 -5.48 -5.79
C ILE A 147 27.11 -6.95 -6.18
N GLN A 148 25.89 -7.36 -6.51
CA GLN A 148 25.59 -8.74 -6.93
C GLN A 148 26.38 -9.13 -8.19
N GLN A 149 26.51 -8.20 -9.14
CA GLN A 149 27.30 -8.42 -10.35
C GLN A 149 28.79 -8.59 -10.02
N ILE A 150 29.33 -7.74 -9.14
CA ILE A 150 30.71 -7.85 -8.64
C ILE A 150 30.94 -9.20 -7.95
N GLU A 151 30.03 -9.66 -7.10
CA GLU A 151 30.13 -10.95 -6.41
C GLU A 151 30.17 -12.12 -7.39
N LYS A 152 29.36 -12.06 -8.45
CA LYS A 152 29.36 -13.04 -9.53
C LYS A 152 30.68 -13.04 -10.30
N ASP A 153 31.24 -11.88 -10.59
CA ASP A 153 32.50 -11.74 -11.32
C ASP A 153 33.69 -12.21 -10.47
N MET A 154 33.71 -11.88 -9.17
CA MET A 154 34.69 -12.40 -8.22
C MET A 154 34.66 -13.93 -8.14
N LEU A 155 33.47 -14.55 -8.09
CA LEU A 155 33.33 -16.01 -8.10
C LEU A 155 33.90 -16.66 -9.36
N ARG A 156 33.61 -16.09 -10.55
CA ARG A 156 34.14 -16.59 -11.83
C ARG A 156 35.66 -16.51 -11.89
N ILE A 157 36.23 -15.38 -11.45
CA ILE A 157 37.69 -15.18 -11.43
C ILE A 157 38.36 -16.17 -10.46
N ARG A 158 37.79 -16.37 -9.26
CA ARG A 158 38.28 -17.34 -8.27
C ARG A 158 38.24 -18.78 -8.82
N GLN A 159 37.17 -19.16 -9.52
CA GLN A 159 37.07 -20.47 -10.18
C GLN A 159 38.12 -20.66 -11.28
N HIS A 160 38.39 -19.63 -12.09
CA HIS A 160 39.44 -19.68 -13.11
C HIS A 160 40.85 -19.75 -12.51
N LEU A 161 41.11 -19.05 -11.40
CA LEU A 161 42.38 -19.15 -10.68
C LEU A 161 42.59 -20.56 -10.08
N GLN A 162 41.55 -21.17 -9.50
CA GLN A 162 41.59 -22.53 -8.96
C GLN A 162 41.80 -23.60 -10.05
N ALA A 163 41.18 -23.44 -11.22
CA ALA A 163 41.37 -24.33 -12.36
C ALA A 163 42.82 -24.25 -12.91
N GLN A 164 43.40 -23.05 -12.97
CA GLN A 164 44.80 -22.87 -13.41
C GLN A 164 45.82 -23.46 -12.42
N THR A 165 45.54 -23.42 -11.10
CA THR A 165 46.39 -24.09 -10.11
C THR A 165 46.30 -25.61 -10.19
N ALA A 166 45.11 -26.16 -10.45
CA ALA A 166 44.91 -27.61 -10.59
C ALA A 166 45.51 -28.21 -11.87
N GLU A 167 45.64 -27.41 -12.95
CA GLU A 167 46.33 -27.83 -14.19
C GLU A 167 47.87 -27.74 -14.07
N SER A 168 48.41 -26.81 -13.27
CA SER A 168 49.85 -26.76 -12.98
C SER A 168 50.33 -27.94 -12.13
N GLU A 169 49.50 -28.43 -11.20
CA GLU A 169 49.84 -29.59 -10.34
C GLU A 169 49.78 -30.93 -11.09
N LYS A 170 48.98 -31.06 -12.16
CA LYS A 170 48.93 -32.27 -13.00
C LYS A 170 50.15 -32.46 -13.92
N THR A 171 51.00 -31.44 -14.08
CA THR A 171 52.18 -31.50 -14.96
C THR A 171 53.48 -31.87 -14.22
N SER A 172 53.43 -32.11 -12.89
CA SER A 172 54.62 -32.35 -12.07
C SER A 172 54.67 -33.68 -11.30
N GLN A 173 53.76 -34.64 -11.57
CA GLN A 173 53.84 -35.98 -10.97
C GLN A 173 53.92 -37.09 -12.02
N SER A 174 55.15 -37.42 -12.40
CA SER A 174 55.54 -38.71 -13.00
C SER A 174 56.84 -39.20 -12.34
N LYS A 175 56.69 -39.99 -11.25
CA LYS A 175 57.54 -41.15 -10.89
C LYS A 175 57.06 -41.81 -9.59
N HIS A 176 56.77 -43.12 -9.70
CA HIS A 176 56.76 -44.26 -8.75
C HIS A 176 57.28 -44.04 -7.31
N ASP A 177 56.83 -44.70 -6.20
CA ASP A 177 56.30 -46.06 -5.92
C ASP A 177 55.59 -46.11 -4.52
N PRO A 178 54.94 -47.22 -4.08
CA PRO A 178 54.14 -47.34 -2.83
C PRO A 178 54.90 -48.07 -1.67
N PRO A 179 54.23 -48.51 -0.57
CA PRO A 179 53.82 -47.76 0.63
C PRO A 179 54.58 -48.22 1.92
N SER A 180 54.63 -47.39 2.96
CA SER A 180 55.05 -47.85 4.30
C SER A 180 54.43 -47.09 5.49
N ARG A 181 53.58 -47.82 6.23
CA ARG A 181 53.35 -47.88 7.69
C ARG A 181 53.12 -46.62 8.54
N ASP A 182 51.89 -46.53 9.03
CA ASP A 182 51.43 -46.40 10.44
C ASP A 182 52.30 -45.65 11.46
N ALA A 183 51.73 -44.59 12.05
CA ALA A 183 51.31 -44.55 13.47
C ALA A 183 50.71 -43.18 13.84
N GLU A 184 49.52 -43.23 14.48
CA GLU A 184 49.08 -42.40 15.62
C GLU A 184 49.08 -40.85 15.50
N ARG A 185 48.09 -40.05 15.91
CA ARG A 185 47.03 -40.18 16.90
C ARG A 185 46.13 -38.91 16.83
N GLN A 186 44.89 -39.08 17.30
CA GLN A 186 44.07 -38.12 18.08
C GLN A 186 43.50 -36.87 17.38
N ASN A 187 42.16 -36.88 17.25
CA ASN A 187 41.34 -35.68 17.18
C ASN A 187 40.29 -35.76 18.30
N GLU A 188 40.39 -34.87 19.29
CA GLU A 188 39.38 -34.58 20.32
C GLU A 188 38.83 -33.16 20.11
N GLY A 189 37.54 -32.99 20.39
CA GLY A 189 36.84 -31.70 20.52
C GLY A 189 35.89 -31.44 19.34
N GLY A 190 34.56 -31.43 19.47
CA GLY A 190 33.73 -31.08 20.62
C GLY A 190 32.75 -29.99 20.16
N GLN A 191 31.64 -30.41 19.52
CA GLN A 191 30.54 -29.51 19.15
C GLN A 191 29.65 -29.27 20.37
N ALA A 192 29.61 -28.03 20.85
CA ALA A 192 28.65 -27.58 21.85
C ALA A 192 27.49 -26.88 21.14
N ALA A 193 26.34 -27.55 21.13
CA ALA A 193 25.04 -26.93 20.98
C ALA A 193 24.68 -26.19 22.27
N ALA A 194 24.09 -25.00 22.15
CA ALA A 194 23.43 -24.33 23.26
C ALA A 194 22.13 -23.72 22.76
N GLU A 195 21.05 -24.42 23.08
CA GLU A 195 19.70 -23.85 23.20
C GLU A 195 19.68 -22.84 24.35
N LEU A 196 18.95 -21.74 24.17
CA LEU A 196 18.32 -21.01 25.26
C LEU A 196 16.93 -20.59 24.82
N GLY A 197 15.94 -21.06 25.56
CA GLY A 197 14.54 -20.68 25.42
C GLY A 197 14.09 -19.61 26.43
N MET A 198 12.83 -19.23 26.21
CA MET A 198 11.85 -18.65 27.14
C MET A 198 11.66 -17.12 27.14
N GLY A 199 10.55 -16.71 26.49
CA GLY A 199 9.45 -15.96 27.12
C GLY A 199 9.62 -14.45 27.36
N THR A 200 8.81 -13.64 26.68
CA THR A 200 7.95 -12.62 27.32
C THR A 200 6.89 -12.12 26.34
N THR A 201 5.67 -12.01 26.87
CA THR A 201 4.45 -11.48 26.29
C THR A 201 4.51 -9.97 26.07
N GLY A 202 3.89 -9.51 24.98
CA GLY A 202 3.20 -8.22 24.97
C GLY A 202 3.89 -7.02 24.32
N CYS A 203 4.45 -7.14 23.11
CA CYS A 203 4.66 -5.98 22.20
C CYS A 203 4.92 -6.36 20.72
N GLY A 204 4.64 -7.61 20.29
CA GLY A 204 5.16 -8.13 19.01
C GLY A 204 4.33 -7.85 17.75
N GLN A 205 3.09 -7.36 17.87
CA GLN A 205 2.20 -7.23 16.71
C GLN A 205 2.58 -6.05 15.79
N VAL A 206 3.11 -4.95 16.35
CA VAL A 206 3.49 -3.78 15.55
C VAL A 206 4.89 -3.94 14.94
N GLU A 207 5.84 -4.55 15.66
CA GLU A 207 7.19 -4.80 15.14
C GLU A 207 7.22 -5.84 14.02
N MET A 208 6.36 -6.88 14.07
CA MET A 208 6.35 -7.93 13.05
C MET A 208 5.70 -7.46 11.74
N VAL A 209 4.67 -6.60 11.81
CA VAL A 209 4.11 -5.94 10.63
C VAL A 209 5.15 -5.02 9.99
N TYR A 210 5.91 -4.26 10.79
CA TYR A 210 7.04 -3.46 10.28
C TYR A 210 8.17 -4.33 9.71
N SER A 211 8.44 -5.51 10.27
CA SER A 211 9.45 -6.45 9.76
C SER A 211 9.00 -7.13 8.45
N LEU A 212 7.71 -7.46 8.32
CA LEU A 212 7.11 -7.92 7.05
C LEU A 212 7.08 -6.79 6.02
N LEU A 213 6.74 -5.56 6.40
CA LEU A 213 6.80 -4.38 5.52
C LEU A 213 8.25 -4.03 5.11
N SER A 214 9.23 -4.25 5.99
CA SER A 214 10.66 -4.13 5.67
C SER A 214 11.18 -5.25 4.77
N MET A 215 10.66 -6.48 4.88
CA MET A 215 10.97 -7.58 3.95
C MET A 215 10.22 -7.45 2.62
N LEU A 216 9.01 -6.88 2.62
CA LEU A 216 8.18 -6.56 1.46
C LEU A 216 8.54 -5.18 0.90
N GLY A 217 9.80 -4.75 1.01
CA GLY A 217 10.32 -3.40 0.73
C GLY A 217 10.14 -2.85 -0.68
N THR A 218 9.24 -3.44 -1.48
CA THR A 218 8.72 -2.92 -2.73
C THR A 218 7.39 -2.20 -2.45
N HIS A 219 7.27 -0.92 -2.79
CA HIS A 219 5.97 -0.23 -2.82
C HIS A 219 5.04 -0.75 -3.94
N ASP A 220 5.48 -1.76 -4.70
CA ASP A 220 4.68 -2.45 -5.71
C ASP A 220 3.72 -3.48 -5.08
N LYS A 221 2.42 -3.21 -5.24
CA LYS A 221 1.34 -4.08 -4.78
C LYS A 221 1.36 -5.44 -5.46
N ASP A 222 1.87 -5.52 -6.69
CA ASP A 222 1.96 -6.75 -7.44
C ASP A 222 3.03 -7.69 -6.86
N ASP A 223 4.23 -7.19 -6.55
CA ASP A 223 5.29 -7.97 -5.89
C ASP A 223 4.90 -8.39 -4.47
N MET A 224 4.26 -7.48 -3.73
CA MET A 224 3.74 -7.79 -2.41
C MET A 224 2.69 -8.91 -2.48
N SER A 225 1.72 -8.82 -3.41
CA SER A 225 0.69 -9.85 -3.57
C SER A 225 1.29 -11.22 -3.98
N ARG A 226 2.34 -11.23 -4.81
CA ARG A 226 3.08 -12.45 -5.19
C ARG A 226 3.73 -13.10 -3.98
N THR A 227 4.41 -12.31 -3.17
CA THR A 227 5.13 -12.78 -1.98
C THR A 227 4.16 -13.34 -0.94
N LEU A 228 3.06 -12.63 -0.66
CA LEU A 228 2.04 -13.06 0.29
C LEU A 228 1.37 -14.38 -0.16
N LEU A 229 1.07 -14.53 -1.45
CA LEU A 229 0.53 -15.78 -1.99
C LEU A 229 1.54 -16.93 -1.86
N ALA A 230 2.81 -16.69 -2.20
CA ALA A 230 3.86 -17.70 -2.07
C ALA A 230 4.05 -18.16 -0.61
N MET A 231 4.00 -17.23 0.35
CA MET A 231 4.05 -17.56 1.78
C MET A 231 2.82 -18.35 2.23
N SER A 232 1.64 -18.08 1.69
CA SER A 232 0.40 -18.80 2.02
C SER A 232 0.32 -20.22 1.46
N SER A 233 1.36 -20.71 0.76
CA SER A 233 1.38 -22.04 0.16
C SER A 233 1.45 -23.18 1.17
N SER A 234 1.94 -22.90 2.38
CA SER A 234 2.06 -23.88 3.46
C SER A 234 1.08 -23.60 4.59
N GLN A 235 0.60 -24.68 5.19
CA GLN A 235 -0.33 -24.67 6.31
C GLN A 235 0.24 -23.94 7.54
N ASP A 236 1.48 -24.24 7.92
CA ASP A 236 2.15 -23.61 9.06
C ASP A 236 2.44 -22.12 8.81
N SER A 237 2.82 -21.78 7.58
CA SER A 237 2.98 -20.39 7.16
C SER A 237 1.67 -19.62 7.24
N CYS A 238 0.55 -20.22 6.86
CA CYS A 238 -0.77 -19.60 6.97
C CYS A 238 -1.12 -19.24 8.42
N ILE A 239 -0.83 -20.14 9.35
CA ILE A 239 -1.05 -19.91 10.79
C ILE A 239 -0.16 -18.76 11.27
N ALA A 240 1.12 -18.75 10.90
CA ALA A 240 2.06 -17.68 11.25
C ALA A 240 1.64 -16.33 10.67
N MET A 241 1.24 -16.28 9.40
CA MET A 241 0.74 -15.07 8.72
C MET A 241 -0.52 -14.53 9.40
N ARG A 242 -1.38 -15.41 9.89
CA ARG A 242 -2.57 -14.99 10.63
C ARG A 242 -2.20 -14.34 11.95
N GLN A 243 -1.29 -14.96 12.71
CA GLN A 243 -0.83 -14.45 14.00
C GLN A 243 -0.03 -13.15 13.87
N SER A 244 0.66 -12.95 12.75
CA SER A 244 1.43 -11.74 12.45
C SER A 244 0.59 -10.55 12.02
N GLY A 245 -0.74 -10.70 11.90
CA GLY A 245 -1.62 -9.62 11.45
C GLY A 245 -1.53 -9.34 9.94
N CYS A 246 -1.38 -10.39 9.12
CA CYS A 246 -1.33 -10.23 7.66
C CYS A 246 -2.71 -9.96 7.01
N LEU A 247 -3.82 -10.25 7.71
CA LEU A 247 -5.17 -10.10 7.14
C LEU A 247 -5.51 -8.67 6.70
N PRO A 248 -5.28 -7.60 7.50
CA PRO A 248 -5.53 -6.23 7.08
C PRO A 248 -4.77 -5.83 5.80
N LEU A 249 -3.56 -6.34 5.60
CA LEU A 249 -2.75 -6.08 4.40
C LEU A 249 -3.38 -6.70 3.15
N LEU A 250 -3.90 -7.93 3.27
CA LEU A 250 -4.63 -8.60 2.19
C LEU A 250 -5.94 -7.88 1.88
N ILE A 251 -6.69 -7.45 2.91
CA ILE A 251 -7.91 -6.66 2.73
C ILE A 251 -7.61 -5.32 2.05
N GLN A 252 -6.49 -4.68 2.38
CA GLN A 252 -6.03 -3.46 1.74
C GLN A 252 -5.60 -3.66 0.28
N LEU A 253 -5.05 -4.81 -0.08
CA LEU A 253 -4.80 -5.17 -1.48
C LEU A 253 -6.10 -5.36 -2.26
N LEU A 254 -7.14 -5.94 -1.63
CA LEU A 254 -8.44 -6.20 -2.24
C LEU A 254 -9.28 -4.93 -2.42
N HIS A 255 -9.31 -4.09 -1.38
CA HIS A 255 -10.28 -3.00 -1.22
C HIS A 255 -9.63 -1.64 -0.93
N GLY A 256 -8.31 -1.53 -1.02
CA GLY A 256 -7.60 -0.27 -0.77
C GLY A 256 -8.15 0.84 -1.65
N ASN A 257 -8.62 1.92 -1.03
CA ASN A 257 -9.11 3.10 -1.75
C ASN A 257 -7.96 4.09 -1.97
N ASP A 258 -7.99 4.80 -3.09
CA ASP A 258 -6.95 5.70 -3.60
C ASP A 258 -6.67 6.92 -2.70
N LYS A 259 -7.41 7.10 -1.60
CA LYS A 259 -7.40 8.33 -0.79
C LYS A 259 -7.03 8.19 0.69
N ASP A 260 -6.79 6.99 1.24
CA ASP A 260 -6.71 6.80 2.71
C ASP A 260 -5.49 6.00 3.23
N SER A 261 -4.63 5.46 2.36
CA SER A 261 -3.54 4.56 2.78
C SER A 261 -2.18 5.25 2.81
N VAL A 262 -1.67 5.54 4.02
CA VAL A 262 -0.34 6.16 4.25
C VAL A 262 0.82 5.16 4.04
N LEU A 263 0.55 3.84 4.02
CA LEU A 263 1.58 2.79 4.03
C LEU A 263 1.87 2.15 2.67
N LEU A 264 0.88 2.08 1.79
CA LEU A 264 0.98 1.53 0.43
C LEU A 264 0.26 2.47 -0.51
N GLY A 265 0.95 2.96 -1.53
CA GLY A 265 0.53 4.08 -2.37
C GLY A 265 -0.91 4.05 -2.91
N ASN A 266 -1.33 5.22 -3.39
CA ASN A 266 -2.69 5.67 -3.71
C ASN A 266 -3.37 5.00 -4.93
N SER A 267 -3.38 3.67 -5.04
CA SER A 267 -3.99 3.00 -6.22
C SER A 267 -4.44 1.59 -5.91
N ARG A 268 -5.74 1.28 -5.84
CA ARG A 268 -6.38 -0.04 -5.55
C ARG A 268 -5.42 -1.24 -5.47
N GLY A 269 -5.56 -2.25 -6.29
CA GLY A 269 -4.60 -3.32 -6.52
C GLY A 269 -4.86 -3.74 -7.96
N SER A 270 -3.86 -4.15 -8.74
CA SER A 270 -4.14 -4.68 -10.08
C SER A 270 -5.11 -5.86 -9.97
N LYS A 271 -5.83 -6.18 -11.06
CA LYS A 271 -6.72 -7.34 -11.10
C LYS A 271 -5.98 -8.61 -10.65
N GLU A 272 -4.76 -8.77 -11.12
CA GLU A 272 -3.88 -9.88 -10.80
C GLU A 272 -3.45 -9.85 -9.33
N ALA A 273 -3.10 -8.69 -8.78
CA ALA A 273 -2.76 -8.55 -7.37
C ALA A 273 -3.93 -8.88 -6.45
N ARG A 274 -5.16 -8.46 -6.81
CA ARG A 274 -6.39 -8.80 -6.07
C ARG A 274 -6.69 -10.29 -6.12
N ALA A 275 -6.53 -10.94 -7.28
CA ALA A 275 -6.70 -12.38 -7.41
C ALA A 275 -5.73 -13.15 -6.49
N ARG A 276 -4.45 -12.73 -6.45
CA ARG A 276 -3.44 -13.33 -5.55
C ARG A 276 -3.76 -13.07 -4.07
N ALA A 277 -4.19 -11.87 -3.72
CA ALA A 277 -4.59 -11.53 -2.36
C ALA A 277 -5.82 -12.34 -1.90
N SER A 278 -6.81 -12.52 -2.78
CA SER A 278 -7.98 -13.36 -2.50
C SER A 278 -7.59 -14.82 -2.25
N ALA A 279 -6.71 -15.37 -3.09
CA ALA A 279 -6.21 -16.74 -2.91
C ALA A 279 -5.39 -16.90 -1.61
N ALA A 280 -4.53 -15.94 -1.28
CA ALA A 280 -3.78 -15.96 -0.04
C ALA A 280 -4.72 -15.89 1.19
N LEU A 281 -5.74 -15.04 1.14
CA LEU A 281 -6.77 -14.93 2.18
C LEU A 281 -7.52 -16.26 2.35
N HIS A 282 -7.90 -16.90 1.23
CA HIS A 282 -8.52 -18.22 1.23
C HIS A 282 -7.67 -19.26 1.96
N ASN A 283 -6.38 -19.38 1.60
CA ASN A 283 -5.45 -20.32 2.23
C ASN A 283 -5.34 -20.08 3.74
N ILE A 284 -5.21 -18.82 4.16
CA ILE A 284 -5.06 -18.46 5.58
C ILE A 284 -6.31 -18.86 6.38
N ILE A 285 -7.51 -18.55 5.88
CA ILE A 285 -8.76 -18.85 6.58
C ILE A 285 -9.06 -20.36 6.58
N HIS A 286 -8.77 -21.06 5.49
CA HIS A 286 -8.95 -22.51 5.40
C HIS A 286 -7.91 -23.33 6.16
N SER A 287 -6.83 -22.69 6.65
CA SER A 287 -5.83 -23.40 7.45
C SER A 287 -6.39 -23.97 8.76
N GLN A 288 -7.36 -23.34 9.42
CA GLN A 288 -7.85 -23.84 10.71
C GLN A 288 -9.36 -24.14 10.69
N PRO A 289 -9.80 -25.20 9.99
CA PRO A 289 -11.23 -25.46 9.79
C PRO A 289 -11.94 -26.04 11.03
N ASP A 290 -11.21 -26.63 11.97
CA ASP A 290 -11.80 -27.38 13.10
C ASP A 290 -12.32 -26.48 14.23
N ASP A 291 -11.91 -25.21 14.27
CA ASP A 291 -12.41 -24.24 15.23
C ASP A 291 -13.82 -23.76 14.86
N LYS A 292 -14.65 -23.49 15.87
CA LYS A 292 -15.97 -22.84 15.68
C LYS A 292 -15.83 -21.50 14.96
N ARG A 293 -14.78 -20.74 15.29
CA ARG A 293 -14.43 -19.49 14.60
C ARG A 293 -14.04 -19.76 13.14
N GLY A 294 -13.18 -20.75 12.90
CA GLY A 294 -12.76 -21.14 11.54
C GLY A 294 -13.93 -21.51 10.63
N ARG A 295 -14.87 -22.34 11.11
CA ARG A 295 -16.08 -22.70 10.33
C ARG A 295 -16.94 -21.49 9.98
N ARG A 296 -17.05 -20.53 10.89
CA ARG A 296 -17.78 -19.28 10.65
C ARG A 296 -17.10 -18.45 9.58
N GLU A 297 -15.79 -18.27 9.70
CA GLU A 297 -15.00 -17.46 8.77
C GLU A 297 -14.97 -18.07 7.38
N ILE A 298 -14.82 -19.39 7.25
CA ILE A 298 -14.91 -20.10 5.98
C ILE A 298 -16.26 -19.82 5.31
N ARG A 299 -17.36 -19.93 6.06
CA ARG A 299 -18.70 -19.67 5.54
C ARG A 299 -18.87 -18.21 5.10
N VAL A 300 -18.37 -17.27 5.88
CA VAL A 300 -18.43 -15.84 5.54
C VAL A 300 -17.56 -15.54 4.33
N LEU A 301 -16.32 -16.04 4.32
CA LEU A 301 -15.36 -15.81 3.24
C LEU A 301 -15.89 -16.32 1.91
N HIS A 302 -16.49 -17.51 1.88
CA HIS A 302 -17.09 -18.06 0.67
C HIS A 302 -18.14 -17.13 0.06
N LEU A 303 -19.01 -16.53 0.88
CA LEU A 303 -20.02 -15.59 0.41
C LEU A 303 -19.39 -14.27 -0.08
N LEU A 304 -18.32 -13.81 0.57
CA LEU A 304 -17.58 -12.62 0.16
C LEU A 304 -16.80 -12.86 -1.14
N GLU A 305 -16.26 -14.06 -1.36
CA GLU A 305 -15.60 -14.45 -2.62
C GLU A 305 -16.58 -14.41 -3.79
N GLN A 306 -17.82 -14.91 -3.61
CA GLN A 306 -18.87 -14.79 -4.62
C GLN A 306 -19.16 -13.33 -4.98
N ILE A 307 -19.29 -12.47 -3.97
CA ILE A 307 -19.52 -11.04 -4.17
C ILE A 307 -18.35 -10.39 -4.91
N ARG A 308 -17.11 -10.61 -4.46
CA ARG A 308 -15.90 -10.04 -5.08
C ARG A 308 -15.77 -10.47 -6.55
N ALA A 309 -15.96 -11.76 -6.84
CA ALA A 309 -15.88 -12.29 -8.20
C ALA A 309 -16.93 -11.64 -9.13
N TYR A 310 -18.13 -11.41 -8.63
CA TYR A 310 -19.15 -10.68 -9.40
C TYR A 310 -18.78 -9.22 -9.62
N CYS A 311 -18.27 -8.52 -8.60
CA CYS A 311 -17.79 -7.15 -8.77
C CYS A 311 -16.64 -7.06 -9.79
N GLU A 312 -15.69 -8.01 -9.80
CA GLU A 312 -14.66 -8.09 -10.85
C GLU A 312 -15.26 -8.22 -12.24
N THR A 313 -16.23 -9.12 -12.39
CA THR A 313 -16.93 -9.34 -13.67
C THR A 313 -17.64 -8.06 -14.14
N CYS A 314 -18.22 -7.29 -13.22
CA CYS A 314 -18.84 -6.00 -13.52
C CYS A 314 -17.83 -4.95 -13.97
N TRP A 315 -16.70 -4.81 -13.28
CA TRP A 315 -15.66 -3.85 -13.68
C TRP A 315 -15.02 -4.21 -15.01
N GLU A 316 -14.77 -5.50 -15.28
CA GLU A 316 -14.28 -5.96 -16.58
C GLU A 316 -15.24 -5.61 -17.70
N TRP A 317 -16.54 -5.80 -17.47
CA TRP A 317 -17.57 -5.43 -18.42
C TRP A 317 -17.59 -3.90 -18.66
N GLN A 318 -17.57 -3.09 -17.60
CA GLN A 318 -17.56 -1.63 -17.70
C GLN A 318 -16.35 -1.13 -18.50
N GLU A 319 -15.14 -1.63 -18.21
CA GLU A 319 -13.91 -1.24 -18.91
C GLU A 319 -13.94 -1.63 -20.40
N ALA A 320 -14.47 -2.82 -20.73
CA ALA A 320 -14.66 -3.24 -22.11
C ALA A 320 -15.74 -2.42 -22.84
N HIS A 321 -16.82 -2.05 -22.13
CA HIS A 321 -17.90 -1.23 -22.67
C HIS A 321 -17.43 0.21 -22.96
N GLU A 322 -16.66 0.82 -22.06
CA GLU A 322 -16.05 2.14 -22.27
C GLU A 322 -15.07 2.17 -23.44
N ARG A 323 -14.40 1.05 -23.72
CA ARG A 323 -13.53 0.87 -24.91
C ARG A 323 -14.29 0.65 -26.23
N GLY A 324 -15.62 0.62 -26.19
CA GLY A 324 -16.46 0.43 -27.38
C GLY A 324 -16.44 -0.99 -27.95
N VAL A 325 -16.17 -1.99 -27.10
CA VAL A 325 -16.30 -3.41 -27.51
C VAL A 325 -17.78 -3.71 -27.79
N ASP A 326 -18.02 -4.42 -28.90
CA ASP A 326 -19.35 -4.80 -29.35
C ASP A 326 -20.13 -5.58 -28.27
N GLN A 327 -21.41 -5.27 -28.07
CA GLN A 327 -22.24 -5.86 -27.01
C GLN A 327 -22.38 -7.37 -27.16
N ASP A 328 -22.40 -7.87 -28.40
CA ASP A 328 -22.45 -9.32 -28.69
C ASP A 328 -21.22 -10.07 -28.17
N LYS A 329 -20.09 -9.37 -27.97
CA LYS A 329 -18.84 -9.94 -27.45
C LYS A 329 -18.61 -9.61 -25.97
N ASN A 330 -19.42 -8.73 -25.38
CA ASN A 330 -19.31 -8.28 -24.00
C ASN A 330 -20.71 -8.12 -23.38
N PRO A 331 -21.43 -9.24 -23.14
CA PRO A 331 -22.76 -9.19 -22.55
C PRO A 331 -22.70 -8.65 -21.13
N MET A 332 -23.69 -7.84 -20.75
CA MET A 332 -23.78 -7.28 -19.40
C MET A 332 -23.91 -8.41 -18.36
N PRO A 333 -23.09 -8.43 -17.30
CA PRO A 333 -23.16 -9.44 -16.26
C PRO A 333 -24.55 -9.46 -15.62
N SER A 334 -25.15 -10.63 -15.50
CA SER A 334 -26.45 -10.79 -14.82
C SER A 334 -26.24 -11.23 -13.37
N PRO A 335 -26.65 -10.44 -12.37
CA PRO A 335 -26.50 -10.83 -10.97
C PRO A 335 -27.41 -11.99 -10.58
N VAL A 336 -28.42 -12.33 -11.40
CA VAL A 336 -29.29 -13.51 -11.21
C VAL A 336 -28.52 -14.79 -11.49
N GLU A 337 -27.74 -14.81 -12.57
CA GLU A 337 -26.92 -15.96 -12.97
C GLU A 337 -25.82 -16.25 -11.95
N HIS A 338 -25.28 -15.18 -11.34
CA HIS A 338 -24.22 -15.26 -10.34
C HIS A 338 -24.73 -15.54 -8.90
N GLN A 339 -26.05 -15.72 -8.70
CA GLN A 339 -26.67 -16.00 -7.39
C GLN A 339 -26.31 -14.99 -6.28
N ILE A 340 -26.09 -13.73 -6.65
CA ILE A 340 -25.59 -12.70 -5.72
C ILE A 340 -26.63 -12.29 -4.68
N CYS A 341 -27.89 -12.17 -5.07
CA CYS A 341 -28.95 -11.81 -4.14
C CYS A 341 -29.09 -12.85 -2.99
N PRO A 342 -29.10 -14.17 -3.25
CA PRO A 342 -28.97 -15.19 -2.20
C PRO A 342 -27.75 -15.02 -1.30
N ALA A 343 -26.56 -14.78 -1.85
CA ALA A 343 -25.33 -14.63 -1.07
C ALA A 343 -25.41 -13.45 -0.09
N VAL A 344 -25.84 -12.28 -0.58
CA VAL A 344 -26.04 -11.08 0.24
C VAL A 344 -27.18 -11.28 1.24
N CYS A 345 -28.25 -11.99 0.88
CA CYS A 345 -29.33 -12.34 1.81
C CYS A 345 -28.81 -13.16 3.00
N VAL A 346 -27.93 -14.13 2.75
CA VAL A 346 -27.32 -14.93 3.81
C VAL A 346 -26.41 -14.07 4.68
N LEU A 347 -25.54 -13.23 4.11
CA LEU A 347 -24.69 -12.31 4.87
C LEU A 347 -25.53 -11.35 5.73
N MET A 348 -26.59 -10.78 5.16
CA MET A 348 -27.54 -9.94 5.89
C MET A 348 -28.14 -10.71 7.09
N LYS A 349 -28.61 -11.94 6.91
CA LYS A 349 -29.15 -12.75 8.03
C LYS A 349 -28.10 -13.10 9.08
N LEU A 350 -26.86 -13.40 8.67
CA LEU A 350 -25.77 -13.69 9.59
C LEU A 350 -25.34 -12.44 10.37
N SER A 351 -25.45 -11.24 9.77
CA SER A 351 -25.02 -9.98 10.41
C SER A 351 -25.84 -9.57 11.65
N PHE A 352 -26.97 -10.24 11.93
CA PHE A 352 -27.68 -10.07 13.20
C PHE A 352 -26.89 -10.63 14.40
N ASP A 353 -26.01 -11.60 14.16
CA ASP A 353 -25.14 -12.17 15.19
C ASP A 353 -23.81 -11.42 15.29
N GLU A 354 -23.41 -11.06 16.50
CA GLU A 354 -22.19 -10.26 16.76
C GLU A 354 -20.91 -10.96 16.29
N GLU A 355 -20.87 -12.25 16.53
CA GLU A 355 -19.74 -13.11 16.24
C GLU A 355 -19.53 -13.28 14.72
N HIS A 356 -20.62 -13.26 13.93
CA HIS A 356 -20.57 -13.17 12.47
C HIS A 356 -20.25 -11.77 11.96
N ARG A 357 -20.71 -10.70 12.62
CA ARG A 357 -20.29 -9.33 12.27
C ARG A 357 -18.79 -9.15 12.41
N HIS A 358 -18.20 -9.67 13.50
CA HIS A 358 -16.76 -9.62 13.70
C HIS A 358 -16.01 -10.33 12.56
N ALA A 359 -16.42 -11.56 12.21
CA ALA A 359 -15.84 -12.29 11.10
C ALA A 359 -15.99 -11.56 9.76
N MET A 360 -17.16 -10.96 9.48
CA MET A 360 -17.36 -10.16 8.27
C MET A 360 -16.44 -8.94 8.23
N ASN A 361 -16.30 -8.21 9.33
CA ASN A 361 -15.43 -7.04 9.40
C ASN A 361 -13.95 -7.40 9.25
N GLU A 362 -13.49 -8.48 9.90
CA GLU A 362 -12.11 -8.99 9.79
C GLU A 362 -11.76 -9.42 8.36
N LEU A 363 -12.75 -9.95 7.62
CA LEU A 363 -12.60 -10.43 6.26
C LEU A 363 -12.93 -9.40 5.18
N GLY A 364 -13.09 -8.12 5.52
CA GLY A 364 -13.36 -7.04 4.55
C GLY A 364 -14.77 -7.08 3.95
N GLY A 365 -15.73 -7.63 4.66
CA GLY A 365 -17.12 -7.77 4.20
C GLY A 365 -17.84 -6.44 4.03
N LEU A 366 -17.47 -5.44 4.83
CA LEU A 366 -18.02 -4.10 4.71
C LEU A 366 -17.68 -3.47 3.36
N GLN A 367 -16.40 -3.55 2.97
CA GLN A 367 -15.91 -3.02 1.70
C GLN A 367 -16.50 -3.81 0.53
N ALA A 368 -16.52 -5.15 0.59
CA ALA A 368 -17.06 -5.98 -0.47
C ALA A 368 -18.56 -5.72 -0.72
N ILE A 369 -19.38 -5.61 0.34
CA ILE A 369 -20.81 -5.31 0.21
C ILE A 369 -21.02 -3.85 -0.24
N GLY A 370 -20.18 -2.92 0.20
CA GLY A 370 -20.21 -1.52 -0.24
C GLY A 370 -19.88 -1.36 -1.73
N GLU A 371 -18.82 -2.01 -2.20
CA GLU A 371 -18.43 -2.06 -3.62
C GLU A 371 -19.53 -2.70 -4.48
N LEU A 372 -20.16 -3.78 -3.99
CA LEU A 372 -21.29 -4.40 -4.66
C LEU A 372 -22.48 -3.45 -4.82
N LEU A 373 -22.83 -2.74 -3.74
CA LEU A 373 -23.92 -1.77 -3.78
C LEU A 373 -23.62 -0.65 -4.77
N GLN A 374 -22.38 -0.17 -4.78
CA GLN A 374 -21.93 0.87 -5.70
C GLN A 374 -22.01 0.40 -7.16
N VAL A 375 -21.42 -0.76 -7.49
CA VAL A 375 -21.37 -1.25 -8.87
C VAL A 375 -22.78 -1.58 -9.40
N ASP A 376 -23.67 -2.12 -8.58
CA ASP A 376 -25.07 -2.36 -8.97
C ASP A 376 -25.82 -1.05 -9.27
N CYS A 377 -25.54 0.01 -8.51
CA CYS A 377 -26.11 1.34 -8.77
C CYS A 377 -25.55 1.97 -10.05
N GLU A 378 -24.26 1.79 -10.33
CA GLU A 378 -23.61 2.30 -11.55
C GLU A 378 -24.10 1.57 -12.81
N MET A 379 -24.30 0.25 -12.75
CA MET A 379 -24.77 -0.52 -13.90
C MET A 379 -26.26 -0.32 -14.18
N TYR A 380 -27.10 -0.32 -13.14
CA TYR A 380 -28.56 -0.38 -13.31
C TYR A 380 -29.29 0.91 -12.94
N GLY A 381 -28.60 1.96 -12.46
CA GLY A 381 -29.25 3.20 -12.02
C GLY A 381 -30.30 2.97 -10.94
N LEU A 382 -31.33 3.82 -10.80
CA LEU A 382 -32.51 3.49 -9.97
C LEU A 382 -33.54 2.71 -10.79
N THR A 383 -33.20 1.47 -11.15
CA THR A 383 -34.17 0.57 -11.76
C THR A 383 -35.28 0.18 -10.78
N ASN A 384 -36.50 0.01 -11.30
CA ASN A 384 -37.63 -0.56 -10.56
C ASN A 384 -37.67 -2.09 -10.61
N ASP A 385 -36.65 -2.72 -11.19
CA ASP A 385 -36.51 -4.17 -11.20
C ASP A 385 -36.47 -4.73 -9.77
N HIS A 386 -37.38 -5.66 -9.48
CA HIS A 386 -37.55 -6.24 -8.16
C HIS A 386 -36.27 -6.92 -7.65
N TYR A 387 -35.45 -7.47 -8.55
CA TYR A 387 -34.22 -8.15 -8.17
C TYR A 387 -33.16 -7.16 -7.67
N SER A 388 -32.86 -6.11 -8.45
CA SER A 388 -31.91 -5.06 -8.05
C SER A 388 -32.35 -4.33 -6.77
N VAL A 389 -33.64 -3.98 -6.64
CA VAL A 389 -34.18 -3.36 -5.41
C VAL A 389 -33.98 -4.27 -4.19
N THR A 390 -34.23 -5.58 -4.35
CA THR A 390 -34.06 -6.55 -3.25
C THR A 390 -32.60 -6.71 -2.87
N LEU A 391 -31.70 -6.79 -3.85
CA LEU A 391 -30.25 -6.87 -3.62
C LEU A 391 -29.75 -5.66 -2.82
N ARG A 392 -30.13 -4.44 -3.24
CA ARG A 392 -29.75 -3.19 -2.56
C ARG A 392 -30.28 -3.13 -1.14
N ARG A 393 -31.52 -3.60 -0.91
CA ARG A 393 -32.11 -3.68 0.43
C ARG A 393 -31.30 -4.61 1.33
N TYR A 394 -30.95 -5.80 0.86
CA TYR A 394 -30.14 -6.74 1.64
C TYR A 394 -28.73 -6.19 1.91
N ALA A 395 -28.09 -5.57 0.91
CA ALA A 395 -26.78 -4.92 1.08
C ALA A 395 -26.84 -3.79 2.12
N GLY A 396 -27.81 -2.88 2.00
CA GLY A 396 -28.00 -1.77 2.95
C GLY A 396 -28.27 -2.25 4.38
N MET A 397 -29.11 -3.27 4.55
CA MET A 397 -29.36 -3.89 5.86
C MET A 397 -28.09 -4.53 6.44
N ALA A 398 -27.33 -5.28 5.63
CA ALA A 398 -26.07 -5.87 6.06
C ALA A 398 -25.05 -4.81 6.50
N LEU A 399 -24.87 -3.74 5.70
CA LEU A 399 -23.97 -2.63 6.03
C LEU A 399 -24.38 -1.90 7.32
N THR A 400 -25.68 -1.68 7.51
CA THR A 400 -26.21 -1.08 8.75
C THR A 400 -25.90 -1.94 9.97
N ASN A 401 -26.03 -3.26 9.84
CA ASN A 401 -25.72 -4.19 10.91
C ASN A 401 -24.20 -4.25 11.19
N LEU A 402 -23.36 -4.29 10.15
CA LEU A 402 -21.90 -4.36 10.28
C LEU A 402 -21.27 -3.11 10.88
N THR A 403 -21.94 -1.96 10.77
CA THR A 403 -21.52 -0.67 11.36
C THR A 403 -22.10 -0.39 12.73
N PHE A 404 -22.89 -1.32 13.28
CA PHE A 404 -23.45 -1.18 14.60
C PHE A 404 -22.35 -1.15 15.67
N GLY A 405 -22.32 -0.10 16.48
CA GLY A 405 -21.37 0.05 17.60
C GLY A 405 -19.93 0.41 17.20
N ASP A 406 -19.60 0.51 15.91
CA ASP A 406 -18.23 0.73 15.45
C ASP A 406 -18.09 2.07 14.70
N VAL A 407 -17.47 3.06 15.36
CA VAL A 407 -17.34 4.43 14.83
C VAL A 407 -16.31 4.51 13.69
N ALA A 408 -15.33 3.60 13.63
CA ALA A 408 -14.33 3.58 12.56
C ALA A 408 -14.94 3.03 11.26
N ASN A 409 -15.73 1.97 11.35
CA ASN A 409 -16.40 1.35 10.20
C ASN A 409 -17.61 2.16 9.68
N LYS A 410 -18.14 3.09 10.47
CA LYS A 410 -19.18 4.03 10.00
C LYS A 410 -18.67 4.95 8.90
N GLU A 411 -17.42 5.40 8.95
CA GLU A 411 -16.88 6.34 7.95
C GLU A 411 -16.73 5.69 6.58
N SER A 412 -16.18 4.47 6.50
CA SER A 412 -16.00 3.73 5.24
C SER A 412 -17.33 3.39 4.57
N THR A 413 -18.31 2.96 5.36
CA THR A 413 -19.67 2.69 4.87
C THR A 413 -20.34 3.96 4.35
N LEU A 414 -20.19 5.06 5.09
CA LEU A 414 -20.73 6.35 4.70
C LEU A 414 -20.12 6.83 3.37
N LYS A 415 -18.81 6.63 3.17
CA LYS A 415 -18.13 6.91 1.89
C LYS A 415 -18.77 6.13 0.74
N SER A 416 -18.94 4.81 0.87
CA SER A 416 -19.53 3.96 -0.20
C SER A 416 -20.99 4.36 -0.51
N VAL A 417 -21.81 4.56 0.53
CA VAL A 417 -23.22 4.93 0.36
C VAL A 417 -23.37 6.31 -0.28
N LEU A 418 -22.61 7.31 0.17
CA LEU A 418 -22.65 8.65 -0.42
C LEU A 418 -22.11 8.67 -1.85
N SER A 419 -21.09 7.88 -2.16
CA SER A 419 -20.57 7.75 -3.54
C SER A 419 -21.65 7.19 -4.48
N ALA A 420 -22.33 6.10 -4.08
CA ALA A 420 -23.43 5.53 -4.85
C ALA A 420 -24.60 6.53 -5.02
N LEU A 421 -25.00 7.23 -3.95
CA LEU A 421 -26.04 8.24 -4.00
C LEU A 421 -25.68 9.43 -4.89
N TRP A 422 -24.40 9.84 -4.92
CA TRP A 422 -23.93 10.90 -5.80
C TRP A 422 -24.16 10.51 -7.26
N ASN A 423 -23.75 9.31 -7.66
CA ASN A 423 -23.98 8.82 -9.02
C ASN A 423 -25.47 8.76 -9.35
N LEU A 424 -26.28 8.14 -8.48
CA LEU A 424 -27.73 8.02 -8.68
C LEU A 424 -28.44 9.38 -8.81
N SER A 425 -28.05 10.36 -8.01
CA SER A 425 -28.61 11.72 -8.05
C SER A 425 -28.33 12.47 -9.36
N ALA A 426 -27.32 12.05 -10.13
CA ALA A 426 -26.99 12.66 -11.42
C ALA A 426 -27.88 12.14 -12.57
N HIS A 427 -28.47 10.96 -12.45
CA HIS A 427 -29.11 10.25 -13.57
C HIS A 427 -30.45 10.85 -14.04
N CYS A 428 -31.40 11.13 -13.14
CA CYS A 428 -32.71 11.67 -13.54
C CYS A 428 -33.37 12.51 -12.44
N THR A 429 -34.44 13.23 -12.79
CA THR A 429 -35.20 14.09 -11.87
C THR A 429 -36.01 13.32 -10.83
N GLU A 430 -36.45 12.11 -11.16
CA GLU A 430 -37.19 11.23 -10.24
C GLU A 430 -36.28 10.79 -9.07
N ASN A 431 -35.06 10.34 -9.35
CA ASN A 431 -34.07 10.01 -8.33
C ASN A 431 -33.80 11.19 -7.38
N LYS A 432 -33.73 12.41 -7.92
CA LYS A 432 -33.55 13.63 -7.12
C LYS A 432 -34.74 13.87 -6.20
N ALA A 433 -35.96 13.63 -6.68
CA ALA A 433 -37.18 13.75 -5.90
C ALA A 433 -37.24 12.69 -4.79
N ASP A 434 -36.89 11.44 -5.10
CA ASP A 434 -36.85 10.35 -4.12
C ASP A 434 -35.86 10.63 -2.99
N ILE A 435 -34.67 11.15 -3.31
CA ILE A 435 -33.68 11.57 -2.29
C ILE A 435 -34.25 12.67 -1.39
N CYS A 436 -34.91 13.67 -1.98
CA CYS A 436 -35.50 14.79 -1.23
C CYS A 436 -36.74 14.38 -0.43
N ALA A 437 -37.47 13.34 -0.84
CA ALA A 437 -38.67 12.83 -0.19
C ALA A 437 -38.37 12.03 1.08
N VAL A 438 -37.13 11.56 1.27
CA VAL A 438 -36.72 10.87 2.50
C VAL A 438 -36.61 11.87 3.65
N ASP A 439 -37.43 11.66 4.69
CA ASP A 439 -37.43 12.49 5.90
C ASP A 439 -36.02 12.61 6.50
N GLY A 440 -35.57 13.85 6.67
CA GLY A 440 -34.26 14.17 7.25
C GLY A 440 -33.06 13.99 6.31
N ALA A 441 -33.23 13.50 5.08
CA ALA A 441 -32.12 13.27 4.15
C ALA A 441 -31.38 14.56 3.78
N LEU A 442 -32.09 15.65 3.52
CA LEU A 442 -31.47 16.95 3.22
C LEU A 442 -30.66 17.50 4.41
N ALA A 443 -31.19 17.36 5.63
CA ALA A 443 -30.47 17.77 6.84
C ALA A 443 -29.21 16.93 7.06
N PHE A 444 -29.30 15.62 6.80
CA PHE A 444 -28.15 14.72 6.84
C PHE A 444 -27.10 15.09 5.80
N LEU A 445 -27.48 15.28 4.53
CA LEU A 445 -26.57 15.69 3.47
C LEU A 445 -25.88 17.03 3.79
N VAL A 446 -26.60 18.00 4.35
CA VAL A 446 -25.99 19.26 4.82
C VAL A 446 -24.97 19.01 5.94
N SER A 447 -25.25 18.08 6.87
CA SER A 447 -24.30 17.73 7.94
C SER A 447 -23.01 17.09 7.42
N THR A 448 -23.04 16.44 6.24
CA THR A 448 -21.84 15.87 5.63
C THR A 448 -20.83 16.92 5.19
N LEU A 449 -21.27 18.16 4.90
CA LEU A 449 -20.40 19.25 4.45
C LEU A 449 -19.43 19.75 5.53
N THR A 450 -19.76 19.49 6.80
CA THR A 450 -18.93 19.83 7.96
C THR A 450 -18.40 18.59 8.66
N TYR A 451 -18.52 17.41 8.03
CA TYR A 451 -18.06 16.14 8.58
C TYR A 451 -16.54 16.17 8.79
N ARG A 452 -16.10 15.84 10.00
CA ARG A 452 -14.68 15.71 10.34
C ARG A 452 -14.28 14.24 10.24
N SER A 453 -13.57 13.91 9.16
CA SER A 453 -12.99 12.58 8.96
C SER A 453 -11.89 12.30 10.00
N GLN A 454 -11.86 11.07 10.51
CA GLN A 454 -10.80 10.60 11.42
C GLN A 454 -9.46 10.47 10.68
N THR A 455 -9.51 10.16 9.39
CA THR A 455 -8.34 10.11 8.49
C THR A 455 -8.04 11.46 7.83
N ASN A 456 -8.72 12.53 8.24
CA ASN A 456 -8.61 13.88 7.68
C ASN A 456 -8.86 13.95 6.16
N THR A 457 -9.70 13.05 5.64
CA THR A 457 -10.10 13.05 4.23
C THR A 457 -11.31 13.91 3.94
N LEU A 458 -11.38 14.42 2.71
CA LEU A 458 -12.51 15.23 2.24
C LEU A 458 -13.59 14.40 1.52
N ALA A 459 -13.42 13.08 1.40
CA ALA A 459 -14.28 12.24 0.55
C ALA A 459 -15.78 12.35 0.90
N ILE A 460 -16.13 12.38 2.19
CA ILE A 460 -17.53 12.54 2.63
C ILE A 460 -18.07 13.93 2.28
N ILE A 461 -17.26 14.97 2.46
CA ILE A 461 -17.62 16.35 2.11
C ILE A 461 -17.82 16.47 0.59
N GLU A 462 -16.92 15.87 -0.20
CA GLU A 462 -16.98 15.83 -1.67
C GLU A 462 -18.26 15.12 -2.15
N SER A 463 -18.51 13.89 -1.67
CA SER A 463 -19.68 13.11 -2.07
C SER A 463 -20.99 13.78 -1.63
N GLY A 464 -21.06 14.26 -0.39
CA GLY A 464 -22.24 14.96 0.13
C GLY A 464 -22.54 16.26 -0.61
N GLY A 465 -21.49 17.06 -0.88
CA GLY A 465 -21.61 18.29 -1.68
C GLY A 465 -22.00 18.02 -3.13
N GLY A 466 -21.50 16.94 -3.72
CA GLY A 466 -21.88 16.48 -5.04
C GLY A 466 -23.37 16.14 -5.17
N ILE A 467 -23.91 15.37 -4.20
CA ILE A 467 -25.34 15.06 -4.14
C ILE A 467 -26.16 16.34 -4.00
N LEU A 468 -25.81 17.22 -3.05
CA LEU A 468 -26.52 18.48 -2.82
C LEU A 468 -26.53 19.37 -4.06
N ARG A 469 -25.41 19.44 -4.79
CA ARG A 469 -25.34 20.15 -6.08
C ARG A 469 -26.34 19.56 -7.09
N ASN A 470 -26.44 18.24 -7.18
CA ASN A 470 -27.34 17.58 -8.13
C ASN A 470 -28.82 17.81 -7.82
N VAL A 471 -29.21 17.80 -6.55
CA VAL A 471 -30.60 18.01 -6.10
C VAL A 471 -30.97 19.49 -5.93
N SER A 472 -30.00 20.40 -5.93
CA SER A 472 -30.19 21.84 -5.69
C SER A 472 -31.24 22.47 -6.60
N SER A 473 -31.30 22.06 -7.87
CA SER A 473 -32.28 22.57 -8.83
C SER A 473 -33.72 22.19 -8.48
N LEU A 474 -33.94 21.05 -7.82
CA LEU A 474 -35.25 20.60 -7.36
C LEU A 474 -35.63 21.24 -6.02
N ILE A 475 -34.66 21.44 -5.13
CA ILE A 475 -34.86 22.16 -3.87
C ILE A 475 -35.25 23.62 -4.15
N ALA A 476 -34.64 24.24 -5.17
CA ALA A 476 -34.96 25.60 -5.58
C ALA A 476 -36.41 25.78 -6.04
N THR A 477 -37.08 24.74 -6.56
CA THR A 477 -38.44 24.85 -7.10
C THR A 477 -39.54 24.40 -6.12
N ASN A 478 -39.21 23.70 -5.04
CA ASN A 478 -40.19 23.14 -4.10
C ASN A 478 -40.09 23.83 -2.71
N GLU A 479 -41.16 24.50 -2.28
CA GLU A 479 -41.17 25.30 -1.04
C GLU A 479 -41.06 24.47 0.25
N ASP A 480 -41.52 23.21 0.24
CA ASP A 480 -41.49 22.33 1.42
C ASP A 480 -40.05 21.91 1.78
N HIS A 481 -39.18 21.72 0.78
CA HIS A 481 -37.76 21.40 0.99
C HIS A 481 -36.93 22.61 1.49
N ARG A 482 -37.40 23.85 1.25
CA ARG A 482 -36.76 25.07 1.80
C ARG A 482 -36.98 25.22 3.31
N TYR A 483 -37.95 24.52 3.90
CA TYR A 483 -38.19 24.59 5.34
C TYR A 483 -37.11 23.86 6.16
N CYS A 484 -36.48 22.82 5.59
CA CYS A 484 -35.31 22.15 6.17
C CYS A 484 -34.07 23.06 6.21
N GLU A 485 -33.84 23.91 5.20
CA GLU A 485 -32.74 24.88 5.20
C GLU A 485 -32.87 25.93 6.32
N LYS A 486 -34.09 26.25 6.78
CA LYS A 486 -34.30 27.28 7.81
C LYS A 486 -33.83 26.86 9.22
N LYS A 487 -33.65 25.56 9.48
CA LYS A 487 -33.18 25.03 10.79
C LYS A 487 -31.67 24.73 10.85
N THR A 488 -30.99 24.72 9.71
CA THR A 488 -29.54 24.46 9.62
C THR A 488 -28.81 25.71 9.11
N PRO A 489 -27.57 25.99 9.53
CA PRO A 489 -26.87 27.23 9.18
C PRO A 489 -26.33 27.20 7.74
N CYS A 490 -27.18 27.01 6.74
CA CYS A 490 -26.86 27.05 5.31
C CYS A 490 -27.66 28.15 4.60
N ARG A 491 -27.53 29.41 5.03
CA ARG A 491 -28.11 30.57 4.30
C ARG A 491 -27.29 31.04 3.09
N ARG A 492 -26.26 30.31 2.64
CA ARG A 492 -25.30 30.79 1.62
C ARG A 492 -25.27 30.03 0.30
N PHE A 493 -26.02 28.96 0.11
CA PHE A 493 -25.83 28.10 -1.07
C PHE A 493 -26.84 28.25 -2.23
N CYS A 494 -27.96 28.97 -2.06
CA CYS A 494 -28.90 29.26 -3.16
C CYS A 494 -28.59 30.54 -3.95
N SER A 495 -27.33 30.94 -4.09
CA SER A 495 -26.95 32.10 -4.94
C SER A 495 -25.77 31.80 -5.87
N ILE A 496 -25.61 30.55 -6.29
CA ILE A 496 -24.73 30.17 -7.40
C ILE A 496 -25.57 29.54 -8.50
#